data_AF-A0A1W4X2R4-F1
#
_entry.id   AF-A0A1W4X2R4-F1
#
_cell.length_a   1.000
_cell.length_b   1.000
_cell.length_c   1.000
_cell.angle_alpha   90.00
_cell.angle_beta   90.00
_cell.angle_gamma   90.00
#
_symmetry.space_group_name_H-M   'P 1'
#
loop_
_entity.id
_entity.type
_entity.pdbx_description
1 polymer ?
#
loop_
_entity_poly.entity_id
_entity_poly.type
_entity_poly.pdbx_seq_one_letter_code
_entity_poly.pdbx_strand_id
1 'polypeptide(L)'
;MENLSAIMPNCTQLDGVSEHLFMALMNILVAAKCSFPSPEKDYPLDYGPKLTDEEEFDFIVVGAGTAGSVVASRLSEIQDWKVLLLEAGGYPSATSEIPSLLFSLQGTKEDWQYVTEPSPTCCLGLKNKRCFWPRGKTLGGSSALNVMLYLRGNKNDYDRWEEMGNEGWNYDAAVKYFQKVERLADDSLKKHKFFGENGYLTLSTSEVKFTLKKSIKQAAKEIGLSTPEFESSLGFFDALLSIENGVRCSAAKAYLRNVKNRQNLYLATEAYVKKVLFQPNTKKASGVEVFINGKTLKLRAKKEVILSAGSINSPHLLMNSGIGPKDHLAQHKISLVQDLWVGNNLQDHMHVPLLLELDEDVDEQKRIADHLFNYFVHRKGPIGGVSLTNFVGFVNTKNDSVYPNIQYIPLLLPKTDQYLTAEVHRVFGMEDAQIQKEKKVLEHRSLLRMIIVNTYPESRGRVELKTNDPFEKPLIHPGYFTDPDGKDLQTMVEGIRLFQKIIKTSAFKKHNPKVIEPVSPNCKHLKFDTDDYWKCIIKDIGATTYHPAGTCKMGPKEDHSSVVSSRLTVHGVHNLRVIDASIMPKIVSVNLNGPTFMIAEKGAELIKEDWQNVRDEL
;
A
#
# COMPACT_ATOMS: atom_id res chain seq x y z
N MET A 1 -23.12 -9.21 13.65
CA MET A 1 -24.01 -8.27 14.37
C MET A 1 -25.42 -8.86 14.58
N GLU A 2 -25.61 -10.18 14.54
CA GLU A 2 -26.93 -10.82 14.67
C GLU A 2 -27.33 -11.21 16.11
N ASN A 3 -26.48 -10.94 17.12
CA ASN A 3 -26.77 -11.28 18.51
C ASN A 3 -27.09 -10.09 19.44
N LEU A 4 -27.23 -8.87 18.88
CA LEU A 4 -27.64 -7.69 19.66
C LEU A 4 -29.13 -7.35 19.50
N SER A 5 -29.85 -8.04 18.59
CA SER A 5 -31.30 -7.85 18.36
C SER A 5 -32.19 -8.67 19.28
N ALA A 6 -31.63 -9.54 20.12
CA ALA A 6 -32.34 -10.12 21.26
C ALA A 6 -32.27 -9.16 22.47
N ILE A 7 -32.80 -7.94 22.32
CA ILE A 7 -32.98 -7.05 23.46
C ILE A 7 -34.13 -7.63 24.31
N MET A 8 -33.77 -7.96 25.54
CA MET A 8 -34.55 -8.67 26.54
C MET A 8 -35.91 -7.99 26.78
N PRO A 9 -37.04 -8.70 26.80
CA PRO A 9 -38.35 -8.10 27.05
C PRO A 9 -38.57 -7.56 28.48
N ASN A 10 -37.53 -7.55 29.33
CA ASN A 10 -37.57 -7.14 30.75
C ASN A 10 -36.33 -6.33 31.17
N CYS A 11 -35.95 -5.27 30.44
CA CYS A 11 -34.92 -4.37 30.93
C CYS A 11 -35.46 -3.56 32.13
N THR A 12 -34.75 -3.61 33.27
CA THR A 12 -35.03 -2.73 34.41
C THR A 12 -34.91 -1.28 33.98
N GLN A 13 -35.93 -0.46 34.29
CA GLN A 13 -35.84 0.98 34.11
C GLN A 13 -34.79 1.52 35.09
N LEU A 14 -33.73 2.11 34.56
CA LEU A 14 -32.76 2.85 35.37
C LEU A 14 -33.42 4.16 35.82
N ASP A 15 -33.23 4.52 37.09
CA ASP A 15 -33.66 5.80 37.66
C ASP A 15 -32.57 6.40 38.57
N GLY A 16 -32.77 7.66 38.96
CA GLY A 16 -31.87 8.35 39.89
C GLY A 16 -30.41 8.34 39.46
N VAL A 17 -29.49 8.04 40.38
CA VAL A 17 -28.04 8.04 40.11
C VAL A 17 -27.63 7.01 39.06
N SER A 18 -28.34 5.87 38.98
CA SER A 18 -28.01 4.80 38.04
C SER A 18 -28.24 5.22 36.58
N GLU A 19 -29.33 5.95 36.31
CA GLU A 19 -29.62 6.55 35.02
C GLU A 19 -28.58 7.61 34.64
N HIS A 20 -28.19 8.47 35.59
CA HIS A 20 -27.16 9.49 35.36
C HIS A 20 -25.81 8.88 34.98
N LEU A 21 -25.38 7.80 35.65
CA LEU A 21 -24.15 7.08 35.32
C LEU A 21 -24.22 6.45 33.92
N PHE A 22 -25.35 5.85 33.55
CA PHE A 22 -25.56 5.30 32.22
C PHE A 22 -25.54 6.38 31.13
N MET A 23 -26.22 7.50 31.34
CA MET A 23 -26.22 8.63 30.41
C MET A 23 -24.84 9.29 30.30
N ALA A 24 -24.08 9.37 31.40
CA ALA A 24 -22.70 9.83 31.36
C ALA A 24 -21.81 8.92 30.48
N LEU A 25 -21.95 7.60 30.61
CA LEU A 25 -21.27 6.64 29.74
C LEU A 25 -21.66 6.81 28.26
N MET A 26 -22.96 6.97 27.97
CA MET A 26 -23.43 7.21 26.61
C MET A 26 -22.88 8.52 26.03
N ASN A 27 -22.83 9.59 26.83
CA ASN A 27 -22.24 10.87 26.41
C ASN A 27 -20.74 10.74 26.12
N ILE A 28 -20.00 9.98 26.93
CA ILE A 28 -18.57 9.68 26.67
C ILE A 28 -18.42 8.96 25.32
N LEU A 29 -19.26 7.97 25.02
CA LEU A 29 -19.23 7.24 23.75
C LEU A 29 -19.58 8.12 22.54
N VAL A 30 -20.58 9.01 22.69
CA VAL A 30 -20.94 9.98 21.64
C VAL A 30 -19.81 11.00 21.42
N ALA A 31 -19.21 11.53 22.48
CA ALA A 31 -18.08 12.44 22.37
C ALA A 31 -16.85 11.76 21.74
N ALA A 32 -16.58 10.51 22.11
CA ALA A 32 -15.55 9.67 21.51
C ALA A 32 -15.74 9.51 20.00
N LYS A 33 -16.97 9.30 19.53
CA LYS A 33 -17.30 9.27 18.08
C LYS A 33 -16.91 10.59 17.40
N CYS A 34 -17.22 11.74 18.00
CA CYS A 34 -16.89 13.06 17.45
C CYS A 34 -15.38 13.39 17.45
N SER A 35 -14.55 12.58 18.11
CA SER A 35 -13.09 12.71 18.07
C SER A 35 -12.44 12.12 16.81
N PHE A 36 -13.18 11.31 16.04
CA PHE A 36 -12.66 10.81 14.76
C PHE A 36 -12.52 11.94 13.74
N PRO A 37 -11.55 11.84 12.81
CA PRO A 37 -11.39 12.80 11.74
C PRO A 37 -12.68 12.97 10.92
N SER A 38 -12.95 14.19 10.49
CA SER A 38 -14.04 14.50 9.57
C SER A 38 -13.55 15.31 8.36
N PRO A 39 -14.18 15.15 7.18
CA PRO A 39 -13.82 15.90 5.97
C PRO A 39 -13.65 17.40 6.19
N GLU A 40 -14.69 18.03 6.75
CA GLU A 40 -14.76 19.49 6.97
C GLU A 40 -13.73 20.01 7.97
N LYS A 41 -13.35 19.17 8.96
CA LYS A 41 -12.43 19.57 10.02
C LYS A 41 -10.98 19.26 9.67
N ASP A 42 -10.70 18.19 8.93
CA ASP A 42 -9.35 17.64 8.84
C ASP A 42 -8.71 17.77 7.46
N TYR A 43 -9.43 18.16 6.42
CA TYR A 43 -8.90 18.20 5.06
C TYR A 43 -9.15 19.55 4.38
N PRO A 44 -8.40 19.91 3.32
CA PRO A 44 -8.75 21.05 2.48
C PRO A 44 -10.19 20.91 1.99
N LEU A 45 -10.95 22.01 1.92
CA LEU A 45 -12.32 21.99 1.42
C LEU A 45 -12.33 21.66 -0.07
N ASP A 46 -13.41 20.98 -0.51
CA ASP A 46 -13.57 20.62 -1.91
C ASP A 46 -13.84 21.86 -2.77
N TYR A 47 -12.89 22.18 -3.62
CA TYR A 47 -12.94 23.22 -4.65
C TYR A 47 -13.60 22.73 -5.94
N GLY A 48 -13.82 21.41 -6.09
CA GLY A 48 -14.42 20.80 -7.28
C GLY A 48 -15.69 21.49 -7.78
N PRO A 49 -16.69 21.80 -6.92
CA PRO A 49 -17.90 22.53 -7.30
C PRO A 49 -17.69 23.94 -7.84
N LYS A 50 -16.53 24.55 -7.56
CA LYS A 50 -16.17 25.92 -7.99
C LYS A 50 -15.33 25.94 -9.26
N LEU A 51 -14.78 24.79 -9.68
CA LEU A 51 -13.97 24.71 -10.89
C LEU A 51 -14.76 25.12 -12.12
N THR A 52 -14.11 25.90 -12.98
CA THR A 52 -14.65 26.35 -14.26
C THR A 52 -13.83 25.82 -15.42
N ASP A 53 -14.44 25.78 -16.61
CA ASP A 53 -13.74 25.36 -17.82
C ASP A 53 -12.62 26.36 -18.17
N GLU A 54 -11.50 25.84 -18.64
CA GLU A 54 -10.28 26.58 -18.98
C GLU A 54 -9.60 27.31 -17.79
N GLU A 55 -10.01 27.01 -16.55
CA GLU A 55 -9.39 27.57 -15.34
C GLU A 55 -7.92 27.15 -15.22
N GLU A 56 -7.10 28.08 -14.71
CA GLU A 56 -5.65 28.03 -14.85
C GLU A 56 -4.93 27.97 -13.50
N PHE A 57 -3.99 27.03 -13.40
CA PHE A 57 -3.15 26.78 -12.24
C PHE A 57 -1.67 26.74 -12.67
N ASP A 58 -0.74 26.94 -11.74
CA ASP A 58 0.67 26.75 -12.04
C ASP A 58 0.99 25.26 -12.19
N PHE A 59 0.48 24.46 -11.24
CA PHE A 59 0.67 23.02 -11.22
C PHE A 59 -0.66 22.30 -11.08
N ILE A 60 -0.83 21.23 -11.86
CA ILE A 60 -1.93 20.28 -11.70
C ILE A 60 -1.34 18.93 -11.29
N VAL A 61 -1.64 18.50 -10.06
CA VAL A 61 -1.27 17.19 -9.52
C VAL A 61 -2.46 16.23 -9.69
N VAL A 62 -2.25 15.12 -10.37
CA VAL A 62 -3.28 14.13 -10.68
C VAL A 62 -3.14 12.91 -9.77
N GLY A 63 -4.13 12.72 -8.89
CA GLY A 63 -4.19 11.68 -7.87
C GLY A 63 -3.71 12.20 -6.51
N ALA A 64 -4.60 12.23 -5.51
CA ALA A 64 -4.28 12.56 -4.13
C ALA A 64 -3.85 11.31 -3.32
N GLY A 65 -3.15 10.38 -3.98
CA GLY A 65 -2.56 9.20 -3.35
C GLY A 65 -1.41 9.54 -2.39
N THR A 66 -0.62 8.52 -2.05
CA THR A 66 0.57 8.70 -1.19
C THR A 66 1.48 9.81 -1.71
N ALA A 67 1.88 9.73 -2.99
CA ALA A 67 2.81 10.70 -3.57
C ALA A 67 2.15 12.06 -3.85
N GLY A 68 0.96 12.08 -4.44
CA GLY A 68 0.32 13.35 -4.83
C GLY A 68 -0.07 14.22 -3.64
N SER A 69 -0.45 13.61 -2.50
CA SER A 69 -0.67 14.35 -1.25
C SER A 69 0.60 15.09 -0.78
N VAL A 70 1.77 14.44 -0.90
CA VAL A 70 3.07 15.03 -0.55
C VAL A 70 3.43 16.13 -1.53
N VAL A 71 3.37 15.84 -2.84
CA VAL A 71 3.75 16.80 -3.88
C VAL A 71 2.91 18.07 -3.79
N ALA A 72 1.59 17.97 -3.73
CA ALA A 72 0.72 19.14 -3.62
C ALA A 72 0.97 19.94 -2.33
N SER A 73 1.21 19.26 -1.21
CA SER A 73 1.59 19.89 0.05
C SER A 73 2.94 20.62 -0.07
N ARG A 74 3.96 20.03 -0.68
CA ARG A 74 5.28 20.66 -0.81
C ARG A 74 5.29 21.81 -1.82
N LEU A 75 4.61 21.69 -2.95
CA LEU A 75 4.54 22.78 -3.94
C LEU A 75 3.78 23.99 -3.40
N SER A 76 2.72 23.78 -2.63
CA SER A 76 1.95 24.88 -2.02
C SER A 76 2.69 25.62 -0.90
N GLU A 77 3.88 25.18 -0.48
CA GLU A 77 4.75 25.97 0.42
C GLU A 77 5.20 27.28 -0.24
N ILE A 78 5.26 27.32 -1.57
CA ILE A 78 5.58 28.53 -2.33
C ILE A 78 4.27 29.26 -2.62
N GLN A 79 4.06 30.37 -1.90
CA GLN A 79 2.78 31.10 -1.89
C GLN A 79 2.35 31.61 -3.27
N ASP A 80 3.33 31.92 -4.13
CA ASP A 80 3.10 32.40 -5.49
C ASP A 80 2.60 31.31 -6.46
N TRP A 81 2.64 30.03 -6.06
CA TRP A 81 2.23 28.90 -6.91
C TRP A 81 0.81 28.46 -6.59
N LYS A 82 -0.08 28.53 -7.58
CA LYS A 82 -1.42 27.94 -7.54
C LYS A 82 -1.33 26.46 -7.86
N VAL A 83 -1.66 25.61 -6.89
CA VAL A 83 -1.57 24.15 -7.00
C VAL A 83 -2.97 23.56 -6.96
N LEU A 84 -3.37 22.89 -8.04
CA LEU A 84 -4.58 22.09 -8.09
C LEU A 84 -4.25 20.61 -7.86
N LEU A 85 -4.94 19.98 -6.92
CA LEU A 85 -4.88 18.54 -6.65
C LEU A 85 -6.22 17.89 -7.03
N LEU A 86 -6.18 16.96 -7.97
CA LEU A 86 -7.36 16.24 -8.47
C LEU A 86 -7.38 14.80 -7.95
N GLU A 87 -8.46 14.36 -7.33
CA GLU A 87 -8.64 12.98 -6.87
C GLU A 87 -9.95 12.38 -7.38
N ALA A 88 -9.89 11.18 -7.95
CA ALA A 88 -11.06 10.49 -8.49
C ALA A 88 -11.99 9.94 -7.38
N GLY A 89 -11.47 9.70 -6.18
CA GLY A 89 -12.21 9.34 -4.99
C GLY A 89 -12.68 10.54 -4.16
N GLY A 90 -13.44 10.22 -3.11
CA GLY A 90 -13.90 11.19 -2.11
C GLY A 90 -12.96 11.28 -0.90
N TYR A 91 -13.48 11.83 0.20
CA TYR A 91 -12.80 11.80 1.49
C TYR A 91 -12.76 10.39 2.11
N PRO A 92 -11.76 10.08 2.95
CA PRO A 92 -11.67 8.79 3.61
C PRO A 92 -12.84 8.57 4.57
N SER A 93 -13.36 7.35 4.60
CA SER A 93 -14.41 6.97 5.56
C SER A 93 -13.85 6.80 6.97
N ALA A 94 -14.73 6.82 7.97
CA ALA A 94 -14.36 6.47 9.35
C ALA A 94 -13.80 5.03 9.45
N THR A 95 -14.23 4.13 8.56
CA THR A 95 -13.68 2.76 8.46
C THR A 95 -12.21 2.78 8.06
N SER A 96 -11.83 3.67 7.13
CA SER A 96 -10.44 3.86 6.73
C SER A 96 -9.57 4.28 7.92
N GLU A 97 -10.13 5.04 8.86
CA GLU A 97 -9.38 5.54 10.02
C GLU A 97 -9.03 4.47 11.05
N ILE A 98 -9.80 3.38 11.12
CA ILE A 98 -9.64 2.31 12.12
C ILE A 98 -8.72 1.20 11.57
N PRO A 99 -7.51 1.01 12.13
CA PRO A 99 -6.51 0.07 11.61
C PRO A 99 -7.03 -1.35 11.37
N SER A 100 -7.74 -1.94 12.34
CA SER A 100 -8.22 -3.33 12.25
C SER A 100 -9.29 -3.56 11.17
N LEU A 101 -9.89 -2.50 10.62
CA LEU A 101 -10.96 -2.59 9.62
C LEU A 101 -10.46 -2.52 8.18
N LEU A 102 -9.14 -2.48 7.94
CA LEU A 102 -8.57 -2.24 6.61
C LEU A 102 -9.12 -3.16 5.50
N PHE A 103 -9.37 -4.43 5.79
CA PHE A 103 -9.83 -5.39 4.80
C PHE A 103 -11.25 -5.07 4.33
N SER A 104 -12.08 -4.51 5.20
CA SER A 104 -13.47 -4.12 4.87
C SER A 104 -13.57 -2.98 3.86
N LEU A 105 -12.48 -2.25 3.61
CA LEU A 105 -12.41 -1.22 2.58
C LEU A 105 -12.32 -1.81 1.17
N GLN A 106 -11.78 -3.01 1.03
CA GLN A 106 -11.59 -3.65 -0.27
C GLN A 106 -12.94 -4.10 -0.83
N GLY A 107 -13.20 -3.82 -2.11
CA GLY A 107 -14.51 -4.06 -2.69
C GLY A 107 -15.53 -2.95 -2.44
N THR A 108 -15.17 -1.85 -1.78
CA THR A 108 -16.06 -0.69 -1.58
C THR A 108 -15.80 0.41 -2.62
N LYS A 109 -16.49 1.55 -2.50
CA LYS A 109 -16.22 2.75 -3.33
C LYS A 109 -14.85 3.39 -3.10
N GLU A 110 -14.20 3.10 -1.96
CA GLU A 110 -12.85 3.56 -1.63
C GLU A 110 -11.77 2.67 -2.25
N ASP A 111 -12.16 1.62 -2.97
CA ASP A 111 -11.30 0.74 -3.73
C ASP A 111 -11.58 0.89 -5.22
N TRP A 112 -10.54 0.91 -6.04
CA TRP A 112 -10.65 0.79 -7.49
C TRP A 112 -11.15 -0.60 -7.93
N GLN A 113 -11.00 -1.61 -7.07
CA GLN A 113 -11.47 -2.98 -7.28
C GLN A 113 -10.89 -3.58 -8.57
N TYR A 114 -9.58 -3.43 -8.78
CA TYR A 114 -8.94 -4.09 -9.93
C TYR A 114 -8.86 -5.59 -9.70
N VAL A 115 -8.90 -6.31 -10.82
CA VAL A 115 -8.61 -7.74 -10.88
C VAL A 115 -7.59 -7.95 -11.97
N THR A 116 -6.70 -8.93 -11.80
CA THR A 116 -5.79 -9.31 -12.86
C THR A 116 -6.54 -10.01 -14.00
N GLU A 117 -5.92 -10.05 -15.17
CA GLU A 117 -6.31 -11.02 -16.18
C GLU A 117 -5.91 -12.45 -15.73
N PRO A 118 -6.61 -13.49 -16.20
CA PRO A 118 -6.28 -14.87 -15.88
C PRO A 118 -4.88 -15.20 -16.37
N SER A 119 -4.16 -16.00 -15.61
CA SER A 119 -2.80 -16.43 -15.94
C SER A 119 -2.66 -17.94 -15.73
N PRO A 120 -1.88 -18.64 -16.57
CA PRO A 120 -1.57 -20.06 -16.34
C PRO A 120 -0.57 -20.28 -15.21
N THR A 121 0.05 -19.23 -14.67
CA THR A 121 1.15 -19.33 -13.69
C THR A 121 0.79 -18.89 -12.29
N CYS A 122 -0.36 -18.26 -12.04
CA CYS A 122 -0.69 -17.72 -10.72
C CYS A 122 -2.18 -17.62 -10.44
N CYS A 123 -2.56 -17.62 -9.15
CA CYS A 123 -3.94 -17.48 -8.67
C CYS A 123 -4.89 -18.55 -9.24
N LEU A 124 -4.37 -19.74 -9.59
CA LEU A 124 -5.11 -20.80 -10.29
C LEU A 124 -6.24 -21.41 -9.44
N GLY A 125 -6.09 -21.38 -8.11
CA GLY A 125 -7.02 -21.91 -7.13
C GLY A 125 -7.80 -20.82 -6.40
N LEU A 126 -7.71 -19.56 -6.86
CA LEU A 126 -8.53 -18.46 -6.34
C LEU A 126 -9.81 -18.30 -7.18
N LYS A 127 -10.81 -17.63 -6.60
CA LYS A 127 -12.10 -17.35 -7.25
C LYS A 127 -11.90 -16.73 -8.63
N ASN A 128 -12.55 -17.31 -9.63
CA ASN A 128 -12.45 -16.92 -11.05
C ASN A 128 -11.04 -17.01 -11.66
N LYS A 129 -10.09 -17.70 -11.01
CA LYS A 129 -8.69 -17.85 -11.46
C LYS A 129 -7.98 -16.52 -11.70
N ARG A 130 -8.28 -15.52 -10.87
CA ARG A 130 -7.76 -14.15 -10.97
C ARG A 130 -7.33 -13.67 -9.59
N CYS A 131 -6.33 -12.79 -9.54
CA CYS A 131 -5.92 -12.14 -8.30
C CYS A 131 -6.69 -10.83 -8.11
N PHE A 132 -7.18 -10.56 -6.90
CA PHE A 132 -7.74 -9.25 -6.55
C PHE A 132 -6.61 -8.25 -6.27
N TRP A 133 -6.66 -7.08 -6.91
CA TRP A 133 -5.67 -6.01 -6.83
C TRP A 133 -6.30 -4.71 -6.32
N PRO A 134 -6.74 -4.68 -5.05
CA PRO A 134 -7.37 -3.50 -4.45
C PRO A 134 -6.41 -2.31 -4.45
N ARG A 135 -6.87 -1.13 -4.86
CA ARG A 135 -6.12 0.15 -4.82
C ARG A 135 -6.99 1.25 -4.27
N GLY A 136 -6.44 2.09 -3.40
CA GLY A 136 -7.22 3.18 -2.79
C GLY A 136 -7.71 4.20 -3.82
N LYS A 137 -9.01 4.49 -3.78
CA LYS A 137 -9.75 5.50 -4.54
C LYS A 137 -10.43 6.46 -3.55
N THR A 138 -9.60 7.23 -2.85
CA THR A 138 -9.98 8.17 -1.79
C THR A 138 -8.78 9.08 -1.51
N LEU A 139 -8.94 10.20 -0.81
CA LEU A 139 -7.79 11.01 -0.39
C LEU A 139 -6.78 10.18 0.42
N GLY A 140 -5.51 10.32 0.08
CA GLY A 140 -4.42 9.48 0.59
C GLY A 140 -4.23 8.19 -0.23
N GLY A 141 -5.15 7.86 -1.12
CA GLY A 141 -5.11 6.70 -2.01
C GLY A 141 -4.84 5.42 -1.25
N SER A 142 -3.88 4.63 -1.71
CA SER A 142 -3.59 3.33 -1.09
C SER A 142 -3.04 3.43 0.35
N SER A 143 -2.53 4.59 0.79
CA SER A 143 -2.15 4.77 2.21
C SER A 143 -3.36 4.80 3.16
N ALA A 144 -4.55 5.12 2.64
CA ALA A 144 -5.81 5.04 3.38
C ALA A 144 -6.35 3.59 3.50
N LEU A 145 -5.84 2.66 2.69
CA LEU A 145 -6.29 1.26 2.66
C LEU A 145 -5.23 0.25 3.16
N ASN A 146 -3.96 0.64 3.25
CA ASN A 146 -2.85 -0.28 3.50
C ASN A 146 -2.85 -0.90 4.92
N VAL A 147 -1.85 -1.75 5.19
CA VAL A 147 -1.60 -2.35 6.51
C VAL A 147 -0.76 -1.46 7.45
N MET A 148 -0.53 -0.19 7.09
CA MET A 148 0.21 0.82 7.87
C MET A 148 1.68 0.51 8.15
N LEU A 149 2.24 -0.58 7.63
CA LEU A 149 3.67 -0.88 7.71
C LEU A 149 4.50 0.26 7.09
N TYR A 150 5.48 0.72 7.85
CA TYR A 150 6.48 1.67 7.41
C TYR A 150 7.88 1.05 7.51
N LEU A 151 8.55 0.98 6.36
CA LEU A 151 9.90 0.50 6.17
C LEU A 151 10.57 1.38 5.12
N ARG A 152 11.88 1.55 5.22
CA ARG A 152 12.68 2.28 4.23
C ARG A 152 13.20 1.37 3.13
N GLY A 153 13.55 0.13 3.46
CA GLY A 153 14.34 -0.72 2.57
C GLY A 153 15.83 -0.57 2.84
N ASN A 154 16.63 -1.25 2.03
CA ASN A 154 18.07 -1.40 2.28
C ASN A 154 18.93 -0.69 1.24
N LYS A 155 20.24 -0.58 1.50
CA LYS A 155 21.17 0.15 0.63
C LYS A 155 21.17 -0.34 -0.83
N ASN A 156 21.11 -1.66 -1.04
CA ASN A 156 21.10 -2.25 -2.38
C ASN A 156 19.84 -1.90 -3.19
N ASP A 157 18.71 -1.61 -2.53
CA ASP A 157 17.49 -1.22 -3.24
C ASP A 157 17.70 0.07 -4.07
N TYR A 158 18.42 1.02 -3.49
CA TYR A 158 18.57 2.38 -4.03
C TYR A 158 19.87 2.56 -4.80
N ASP A 159 20.96 1.99 -4.33
CA ASP A 159 22.24 2.03 -5.04
C ASP A 159 22.11 1.40 -6.42
N ARG A 160 21.33 0.30 -6.56
CA ARG A 160 21.00 -0.28 -7.86
C ARG A 160 20.26 0.68 -8.78
N TRP A 161 19.43 1.58 -8.26
CA TRP A 161 18.77 2.59 -9.11
C TRP A 161 19.79 3.55 -9.70
N GLU A 162 20.77 3.99 -8.89
CA GLU A 162 21.86 4.84 -9.36
C GLU A 162 22.78 4.11 -10.34
N GLU A 163 23.15 2.86 -10.07
CA GLU A 163 23.93 2.00 -10.98
C GLU A 163 23.24 1.82 -12.35
N MET A 164 21.91 1.88 -12.39
CA MET A 164 21.12 1.87 -13.63
C MET A 164 21.10 3.24 -14.35
N GLY A 165 21.95 4.19 -13.96
CA GLY A 165 22.09 5.52 -14.57
C GLY A 165 21.19 6.60 -13.97
N ASN A 166 20.61 6.38 -12.78
CA ASN A 166 19.73 7.35 -12.12
C ASN A 166 20.47 8.10 -11.01
N GLU A 167 21.33 9.03 -11.40
CA GLU A 167 22.15 9.81 -10.47
C GLU A 167 21.34 10.46 -9.34
N GLY A 168 21.88 10.38 -8.12
CA GLY A 168 21.31 10.94 -6.91
C GLY A 168 20.19 10.09 -6.31
N TRP A 169 19.89 8.91 -6.85
CA TRP A 169 18.89 7.97 -6.31
C TRP A 169 19.49 6.84 -5.46
N ASN A 170 20.76 6.92 -5.08
CA ASN A 170 21.38 6.01 -4.11
C ASN A 170 20.80 6.13 -2.70
N TYR A 171 21.17 5.20 -1.82
CA TYR A 171 20.64 5.14 -0.46
C TYR A 171 20.94 6.40 0.36
N ASP A 172 22.15 6.94 0.26
CA ASP A 172 22.59 8.08 1.07
C ASP A 172 21.81 9.35 0.72
N ALA A 173 21.45 9.51 -0.55
CA ALA A 173 20.53 10.55 -0.99
C ALA A 173 19.09 10.28 -0.53
N ALA A 174 18.60 9.04 -0.65
CA ALA A 174 17.25 8.65 -0.26
C ALA A 174 16.98 8.85 1.25
N VAL A 175 17.95 8.54 2.12
CA VAL A 175 17.82 8.67 3.58
C VAL A 175 17.45 10.08 4.01
N LYS A 176 17.97 11.12 3.35
CA LYS A 176 17.64 12.52 3.65
C LYS A 176 16.14 12.79 3.50
N TYR A 177 15.54 12.23 2.45
CA TYR A 177 14.11 12.38 2.18
C TYR A 177 13.27 11.49 3.09
N PHE A 178 13.72 10.29 3.45
CA PHE A 178 13.08 9.50 4.51
C PHE A 178 12.99 10.28 5.82
N GLN A 179 14.10 10.89 6.27
CA GLN A 179 14.11 11.71 7.49
C GLN A 179 13.20 12.95 7.40
N LYS A 180 12.94 13.49 6.20
CA LYS A 180 11.99 14.59 5.99
C LYS A 180 10.52 14.15 6.12
N VAL A 181 10.23 12.86 5.87
CA VAL A 181 8.88 12.29 5.99
C VAL A 181 8.51 12.03 7.44
N GLU A 182 9.45 11.53 8.22
CA GLU A 182 9.20 10.83 9.48
C GLU A 182 9.09 11.75 10.70
N ARG A 183 8.16 11.39 11.59
CA ARG A 183 8.07 11.91 12.95
C ARG A 183 7.68 10.78 13.90
N LEU A 184 8.55 10.46 14.85
CA LEU A 184 8.29 9.41 15.83
C LEU A 184 7.32 9.90 16.91
N ALA A 185 6.30 9.08 17.22
CA ALA A 185 5.29 9.38 18.22
C ALA A 185 5.83 9.33 19.66
N ASP A 186 6.68 8.34 19.96
CA ASP A 186 7.21 8.10 21.31
C ASP A 186 8.59 8.72 21.52
N ASP A 187 8.77 9.43 22.64
CA ASP A 187 10.06 10.01 23.04
C ASP A 187 11.16 8.95 23.27
N SER A 188 10.77 7.72 23.62
CA SER A 188 11.70 6.60 23.75
C SER A 188 12.33 6.22 22.40
N LEU A 189 11.63 6.45 21.29
CA LEU A 189 12.13 6.22 19.94
C LEU A 189 12.98 7.38 19.42
N LYS A 190 12.82 8.60 19.96
CA LYS A 190 13.56 9.82 19.53
C LYS A 190 15.06 9.79 19.84
N LYS A 191 15.55 8.81 20.61
CA LYS A 191 17.00 8.66 20.86
C LYS A 191 17.78 8.13 19.63
N HIS A 192 17.07 7.72 18.58
CA HIS A 192 17.68 7.09 17.40
C HIS A 192 17.87 8.09 16.26
N LYS A 193 19.14 8.44 15.97
CA LYS A 193 19.55 9.31 14.84
C LYS A 193 19.22 8.75 13.44
N PHE A 194 18.68 7.53 13.36
CA PHE A 194 18.30 6.92 12.10
C PHE A 194 17.06 7.58 11.49
N PHE A 195 16.06 7.91 12.32
CA PHE A 195 14.76 8.43 11.89
C PHE A 195 14.69 9.97 11.91
N GLY A 196 13.76 10.51 11.15
CA GLY A 196 13.37 11.91 11.21
C GLY A 196 12.55 12.25 12.45
N GLU A 197 12.64 13.50 12.90
CA GLU A 197 11.90 14.00 14.07
C GLU A 197 10.80 15.01 13.70
N ASN A 198 10.93 15.69 12.56
CA ASN A 198 10.15 16.88 12.22
C ASN A 198 9.23 16.69 11.00
N GLY A 199 9.15 15.47 10.47
CA GLY A 199 8.29 15.14 9.34
C GLY A 199 6.80 15.19 9.67
N TYR A 200 5.97 15.03 8.65
CA TYR A 200 4.52 15.08 8.80
C TYR A 200 3.89 13.70 9.08
N LEU A 201 4.57 12.62 8.72
CA LEU A 201 4.08 11.26 8.93
C LEU A 201 4.42 10.80 10.35
N THR A 202 3.39 10.69 11.20
CA THR A 202 3.55 10.11 12.54
C THR A 202 3.77 8.61 12.45
N LEU A 203 4.85 8.13 13.07
CA LEU A 203 5.21 6.72 13.16
C LEU A 203 5.21 6.25 14.63
N SER A 204 4.56 5.13 14.88
CA SER A 204 4.47 4.54 16.22
C SER A 204 4.83 3.06 16.22
N THR A 205 5.08 2.51 17.41
CA THR A 205 5.14 1.05 17.60
C THR A 205 3.74 0.49 17.87
N SER A 206 3.60 -0.83 17.81
CA SER A 206 2.38 -1.51 18.25
C SER A 206 2.39 -1.71 19.76
N GLU A 207 1.30 -1.33 20.44
CA GLU A 207 1.11 -1.59 21.88
C GLU A 207 0.69 -3.04 22.17
N VAL A 208 0.26 -3.79 21.16
CA VAL A 208 -0.30 -5.14 21.33
C VAL A 208 0.82 -6.16 21.55
N LYS A 209 0.73 -6.92 22.64
CA LYS A 209 1.71 -7.94 23.01
C LYS A 209 1.19 -9.33 22.64
N PHE A 210 1.99 -10.06 21.87
CA PHE A 210 1.75 -11.46 21.53
C PHE A 210 2.91 -12.31 22.04
N THR A 211 2.60 -13.45 22.66
CA THR A 211 3.61 -14.41 23.13
C THR A 211 4.34 -15.06 21.96
N LEU A 212 3.61 -15.38 20.88
CA LEU A 212 4.14 -15.95 19.66
C LEU A 212 5.30 -15.15 19.05
N LYS A 213 5.25 -13.83 19.12
CA LYS A 213 6.35 -12.95 18.65
C LYS A 213 7.67 -13.24 19.35
N LYS A 214 7.65 -13.44 20.67
CA LYS A 214 8.86 -13.79 21.45
C LYS A 214 9.39 -15.16 21.02
N SER A 215 8.49 -16.12 20.82
CA SER A 215 8.85 -17.46 20.37
C SER A 215 9.44 -17.48 18.97
N ILE A 216 8.93 -16.69 18.02
CA ILE A 216 9.53 -16.55 16.69
C ILE A 216 10.93 -15.94 16.78
N LYS A 217 11.13 -14.87 17.57
CA LYS A 217 12.46 -14.28 17.77
C LYS A 217 13.44 -15.32 18.36
N GLN A 218 13.02 -16.07 19.37
CA GLN A 218 13.89 -17.10 19.96
C GLN A 218 14.18 -18.25 19.00
N ALA A 219 13.17 -18.71 18.25
CA ALA A 219 13.32 -19.73 17.22
C ALA A 219 14.27 -19.29 16.10
N ALA A 220 14.18 -18.03 15.66
CA ALA A 220 15.10 -17.44 14.70
C ALA A 220 16.55 -17.51 15.21
N LYS A 221 16.80 -17.13 16.47
CA LYS A 221 18.13 -17.25 17.09
C LYS A 221 18.66 -18.68 17.15
N GLU A 222 17.80 -19.66 17.48
CA GLU A 222 18.17 -21.07 17.55
C GLU A 222 18.72 -21.62 16.22
N ILE A 223 18.34 -21.02 15.08
CA ILE A 223 18.84 -21.40 13.75
C ILE A 223 19.82 -20.38 13.16
N GLY A 224 20.35 -19.46 13.97
CA GLY A 224 21.38 -18.50 13.56
C GLY A 224 20.88 -17.24 12.85
N LEU A 225 19.58 -16.96 12.85
CA LEU A 225 19.04 -15.72 12.28
C LEU A 225 19.05 -14.59 13.31
N SER A 226 19.32 -13.37 12.84
CA SER A 226 19.37 -12.17 13.68
C SER A 226 17.97 -11.73 14.12
N THR A 227 17.91 -11.05 15.26
CA THR A 227 16.69 -10.40 15.76
C THR A 227 17.03 -8.98 16.22
N PRO A 228 17.26 -8.06 15.27
CA PRO A 228 17.62 -6.70 15.62
C PRO A 228 16.48 -6.01 16.38
N GLU A 229 16.84 -4.97 17.11
CA GLU A 229 15.87 -4.17 17.86
C GLU A 229 15.03 -3.30 16.92
N PHE A 230 15.65 -2.79 15.84
CA PHE A 230 15.07 -1.90 14.84
C PHE A 230 15.18 -2.44 13.43
N GLU A 231 14.67 -1.68 12.46
CA GLU A 231 14.79 -1.97 11.04
C GLU A 231 16.24 -2.27 10.64
N SER A 232 16.41 -3.36 9.92
CA SER A 232 17.69 -3.89 9.43
C SER A 232 17.45 -4.63 8.12
N SER A 233 18.49 -4.79 7.30
CA SER A 233 18.40 -5.56 6.05
C SER A 233 18.07 -7.04 6.30
N LEU A 234 18.54 -7.60 7.43
CA LEU A 234 18.29 -8.99 7.81
C LEU A 234 17.85 -9.07 9.28
N GLY A 235 16.97 -10.03 9.54
CA GLY A 235 16.50 -10.45 10.86
C GLY A 235 15.02 -10.23 11.10
N PHE A 236 14.58 -10.63 12.30
CA PHE A 236 13.20 -10.46 12.77
C PHE A 236 13.07 -9.31 13.76
N PHE A 237 12.26 -8.31 13.42
CA PHE A 237 12.09 -7.08 14.19
C PHE A 237 10.69 -6.49 14.05
N ASP A 238 10.40 -5.46 14.83
CA ASP A 238 9.15 -4.71 14.75
C ASP A 238 9.31 -3.53 13.81
N ALA A 239 8.57 -3.55 12.71
CA ALA A 239 8.43 -2.39 11.84
C ALA A 239 7.60 -1.31 12.55
N LEU A 240 7.89 -0.05 12.23
CA LEU A 240 7.06 1.06 12.64
C LEU A 240 5.76 1.06 11.84
N LEU A 241 4.73 1.67 12.43
CA LEU A 241 3.41 1.81 11.85
C LEU A 241 3.10 3.29 11.60
N SER A 242 2.52 3.62 10.45
CA SER A 242 1.96 4.93 10.17
C SER A 242 0.61 5.09 10.89
N ILE A 243 0.67 5.19 12.22
CA ILE A 243 -0.47 5.30 13.15
C ILE A 243 -0.19 6.47 14.11
N GLU A 244 -1.21 7.30 14.31
CA GLU A 244 -1.20 8.43 15.25
C GLU A 244 -2.33 8.22 16.26
N ASN A 245 -1.98 8.01 17.55
CA ASN A 245 -2.94 7.81 18.64
C ASN A 245 -4.00 6.73 18.31
N GLY A 246 -3.57 5.55 17.87
CA GLY A 246 -4.46 4.41 17.55
C GLY A 246 -5.31 4.59 16.28
N VAL A 247 -5.07 5.64 15.50
CA VAL A 247 -5.77 5.94 14.25
C VAL A 247 -4.78 5.93 13.10
N ARG A 248 -5.16 5.40 11.94
CA ARG A 248 -4.34 5.41 10.73
C ARG A 248 -3.81 6.82 10.42
N CYS A 249 -2.52 6.94 10.12
CA CYS A 249 -1.90 8.15 9.59
C CYS A 249 -1.65 7.99 8.08
N SER A 250 -2.68 8.23 7.26
CA SER A 250 -2.56 8.21 5.79
C SER A 250 -1.77 9.43 5.28
N ALA A 251 -1.36 9.40 4.00
CA ALA A 251 -0.68 10.53 3.38
C ALA A 251 -1.53 11.81 3.37
N ALA A 252 -2.84 11.71 3.12
CA ALA A 252 -3.72 12.87 3.19
C ALA A 252 -3.80 13.43 4.62
N LYS A 253 -3.88 12.56 5.64
CA LYS A 253 -3.89 13.01 7.04
C LYS A 253 -2.55 13.61 7.48
N ALA A 254 -1.43 13.05 7.02
CA ALA A 254 -0.11 13.57 7.33
C ALA A 254 0.13 14.91 6.59
N TYR A 255 -0.15 14.99 5.29
CA TYR A 255 0.26 16.13 4.48
C TYR A 255 -0.85 17.15 4.23
N LEU A 256 -2.04 16.71 3.80
CA LEU A 256 -3.12 17.63 3.41
C LEU A 256 -3.79 18.28 4.63
N ARG A 257 -3.99 17.55 5.73
CA ARG A 257 -4.53 18.11 6.98
C ARG A 257 -3.71 19.25 7.54
N ASN A 258 -2.39 19.13 7.50
CA ASN A 258 -1.47 20.13 8.02
C ASN A 258 -1.42 21.41 7.17
N VAL A 259 -1.92 21.36 5.93
CA VAL A 259 -1.86 22.48 4.97
C VAL A 259 -3.23 22.93 4.48
N LYS A 260 -4.32 22.42 5.08
CA LYS A 260 -5.71 22.66 4.66
C LYS A 260 -6.13 24.13 4.58
N ASN A 261 -5.44 25.01 5.30
CA ASN A 261 -5.74 26.45 5.37
C ASN A 261 -4.94 27.28 4.35
N ARG A 262 -4.05 26.67 3.56
CA ARG A 262 -3.27 27.38 2.54
C ARG A 262 -4.19 27.82 1.41
N GLN A 263 -4.14 29.12 1.08
CA GLN A 263 -5.05 29.74 0.10
C GLN A 263 -4.68 29.45 -1.36
N ASN A 264 -3.48 28.91 -1.60
CA ASN A 264 -2.94 28.58 -2.92
C ASN A 264 -3.00 27.07 -3.25
N LEU A 265 -3.59 26.25 -2.38
CA LEU A 265 -3.84 24.82 -2.62
C LEU A 265 -5.33 24.59 -2.84
N TYR A 266 -5.68 24.09 -4.01
CA TYR A 266 -7.04 23.79 -4.41
C TYR A 266 -7.20 22.27 -4.52
N LEU A 267 -8.09 21.69 -3.73
CA LEU A 267 -8.40 20.26 -3.80
C LEU A 267 -9.71 20.06 -4.54
N ALA A 268 -9.77 19.15 -5.52
CA ALA A 268 -11.02 18.70 -6.10
C ALA A 268 -11.16 17.19 -5.94
N THR A 269 -12.19 16.76 -5.20
CA THR A 269 -12.54 15.35 -5.05
C THR A 269 -13.56 14.91 -6.09
N GLU A 270 -13.71 13.59 -6.27
CA GLU A 270 -14.58 12.98 -7.29
C GLU A 270 -14.28 13.51 -8.71
N ALA A 271 -13.02 13.87 -8.95
CA ALA A 271 -12.49 14.47 -10.16
C ALA A 271 -11.70 13.42 -10.96
N TYR A 272 -12.33 12.83 -11.98
CA TYR A 272 -11.72 11.78 -12.80
C TYR A 272 -10.95 12.39 -13.98
N VAL A 273 -9.62 12.37 -13.93
CA VAL A 273 -8.78 12.86 -15.03
C VAL A 273 -8.77 11.84 -16.17
N LYS A 274 -9.19 12.26 -17.36
CA LYS A 274 -9.35 11.40 -18.55
C LYS A 274 -8.08 11.33 -19.39
N LYS A 275 -7.43 12.48 -19.60
CA LYS A 275 -6.19 12.61 -20.39
C LYS A 275 -5.46 13.92 -20.11
N VAL A 276 -4.18 13.94 -20.41
CA VAL A 276 -3.34 15.14 -20.48
C VAL A 276 -3.62 15.87 -21.81
N LEU A 277 -3.63 17.20 -21.77
CA LEU A 277 -3.80 18.06 -22.93
C LEU A 277 -2.46 18.66 -23.36
N PHE A 278 -2.22 18.77 -24.66
CA PHE A 278 -0.97 19.30 -25.22
C PHE A 278 -1.23 20.58 -26.01
N GLN A 279 -0.24 21.50 -26.03
CA GLN A 279 -0.32 22.66 -26.91
C GLN A 279 -0.27 22.20 -28.39
N PRO A 280 -1.08 22.80 -29.29
CA PRO A 280 -1.16 22.37 -30.67
C PRO A 280 0.21 22.29 -31.36
N ASN A 281 0.47 21.21 -32.10
CA ASN A 281 1.72 20.96 -32.83
C ASN A 281 2.99 20.92 -31.95
N THR A 282 2.85 20.72 -30.65
CA THR A 282 4.00 20.55 -29.73
C THR A 282 3.83 19.29 -28.88
N LYS A 283 4.90 18.91 -28.18
CA LYS A 283 4.87 17.90 -27.12
C LYS A 283 4.94 18.54 -25.73
N LYS A 284 4.32 19.71 -25.56
CA LYS A 284 4.27 20.43 -24.29
C LYS A 284 2.91 20.25 -23.63
N ALA A 285 2.89 19.61 -22.47
CA ALA A 285 1.68 19.49 -21.66
C ALA A 285 1.17 20.90 -21.26
N SER A 286 -0.13 21.08 -21.36
CA SER A 286 -0.82 22.38 -21.16
C SER A 286 -1.92 22.31 -20.12
N GLY A 287 -2.20 21.12 -19.58
CA GLY A 287 -3.35 20.91 -18.72
C GLY A 287 -3.91 19.50 -18.78
N VAL A 288 -5.13 19.31 -18.30
CA VAL A 288 -5.82 18.01 -18.28
C VAL A 288 -7.30 18.17 -18.65
N GLU A 289 -7.87 17.12 -19.22
CA GLU A 289 -9.32 16.96 -19.36
C GLU A 289 -9.82 16.12 -18.17
N VAL A 290 -10.78 16.65 -17.41
CA VAL A 290 -11.30 16.03 -16.19
C VAL A 290 -12.82 15.93 -16.24
N PHE A 291 -13.36 14.80 -15.81
CA PHE A 291 -14.79 14.63 -15.56
C PHE A 291 -15.08 14.87 -14.09
N ILE A 292 -15.89 15.88 -13.79
CA ILE A 292 -16.24 16.31 -12.45
C ILE A 292 -17.64 16.93 -12.45
N ASN A 293 -18.44 16.68 -11.41
CA ASN A 293 -19.80 17.22 -11.26
C ASN A 293 -20.70 16.97 -12.49
N GLY A 294 -20.57 15.79 -13.11
CA GLY A 294 -21.35 15.41 -14.29
C GLY A 294 -20.94 16.11 -15.60
N LYS A 295 -19.83 16.86 -15.61
CA LYS A 295 -19.35 17.63 -16.77
C LYS A 295 -17.89 17.30 -17.06
N THR A 296 -17.49 17.48 -18.32
CA THR A 296 -16.07 17.44 -18.70
C THR A 296 -15.55 18.87 -18.76
N LEU A 297 -14.49 19.16 -18.01
CA LEU A 297 -13.76 20.43 -18.01
C LEU A 297 -12.35 20.23 -18.55
N LYS A 298 -11.78 21.26 -19.16
CA LYS A 298 -10.38 21.36 -19.53
C LYS A 298 -9.71 22.34 -18.58
N LEU A 299 -8.78 21.87 -17.77
CA LEU A 299 -8.05 22.71 -16.81
C LEU A 299 -6.64 22.95 -17.32
N ARG A 300 -6.10 24.16 -17.14
CA ARG A 300 -4.81 24.60 -17.69
C ARG A 300 -3.71 24.60 -16.64
N ALA A 301 -2.53 24.14 -17.04
CA ALA A 301 -1.31 24.21 -16.25
C ALA A 301 -0.29 25.14 -16.92
N LYS A 302 0.12 26.22 -16.23
CA LYS A 302 1.16 27.14 -16.72
C LYS A 302 2.54 26.50 -16.72
N LYS A 303 2.84 25.76 -15.64
CA LYS A 303 4.13 25.12 -15.41
C LYS A 303 4.01 23.65 -15.75
N GLU A 304 3.61 22.78 -14.83
CA GLU A 304 3.63 21.33 -15.07
C GLU A 304 2.31 20.62 -14.72
N VAL A 305 2.04 19.55 -15.46
CA VAL A 305 1.14 18.48 -15.04
C VAL A 305 1.97 17.37 -14.38
N ILE A 306 1.57 16.93 -13.20
CA ILE A 306 2.29 15.92 -12.41
C ILE A 306 1.36 14.74 -12.15
N LEU A 307 1.73 13.57 -12.66
CA LEU A 307 0.95 12.35 -12.48
C LEU A 307 1.41 11.62 -11.23
N SER A 308 0.49 11.44 -10.28
CA SER A 308 0.66 10.68 -9.04
C SER A 308 -0.49 9.69 -8.84
N ALA A 309 -1.01 9.16 -9.94
CA ALA A 309 -2.16 8.26 -9.96
C ALA A 309 -1.80 6.80 -9.60
N GLY A 310 -0.51 6.51 -9.40
CA GLY A 310 0.02 5.22 -8.98
C GLY A 310 0.28 4.27 -10.14
N SER A 311 0.92 3.13 -9.83
CA SER A 311 1.46 2.16 -10.80
C SER A 311 0.47 1.53 -11.76
N ILE A 312 -0.83 1.72 -11.56
CA ILE A 312 -1.87 1.25 -12.50
C ILE A 312 -2.44 2.42 -13.30
N ASN A 313 -2.79 3.53 -12.64
CA ASN A 313 -3.50 4.63 -13.30
C ASN A 313 -2.59 5.64 -13.98
N SER A 314 -1.34 5.82 -13.53
CA SER A 314 -0.37 6.69 -14.22
C SER A 314 -0.06 6.19 -15.64
N PRO A 315 0.29 4.91 -15.88
CA PRO A 315 0.47 4.41 -17.24
C PRO A 315 -0.84 4.40 -18.04
N HIS A 316 -1.98 4.08 -17.40
CA HIS A 316 -3.30 4.13 -18.04
C HIS A 316 -3.63 5.53 -18.57
N LEU A 317 -3.39 6.56 -17.75
CA LEU A 317 -3.62 7.96 -18.12
C LEU A 317 -2.65 8.42 -19.22
N LEU A 318 -1.38 8.06 -19.14
CA LEU A 318 -0.39 8.36 -20.20
C LEU A 318 -0.82 7.75 -21.55
N MET A 319 -1.22 6.48 -21.57
CA MET A 319 -1.66 5.82 -22.80
C MET A 319 -2.93 6.47 -23.37
N ASN A 320 -3.93 6.78 -22.54
CA ASN A 320 -5.13 7.55 -22.96
C ASN A 320 -4.80 8.96 -23.46
N SER A 321 -3.61 9.48 -23.12
CA SER A 321 -3.10 10.78 -23.59
C SER A 321 -2.23 10.67 -24.85
N GLY A 322 -2.07 9.48 -25.42
CA GLY A 322 -1.23 9.25 -26.60
C GLY A 322 0.26 9.06 -26.29
N ILE A 323 0.63 8.80 -25.03
CA ILE A 323 2.01 8.51 -24.61
C ILE A 323 2.09 7.04 -24.19
N GLY A 324 2.79 6.22 -24.97
CA GLY A 324 2.90 4.78 -24.72
C GLY A 324 3.29 4.00 -25.97
N PRO A 325 3.24 2.65 -25.94
CA PRO A 325 3.71 1.83 -27.05
C PRO A 325 2.92 2.13 -28.33
N LYS A 326 3.60 2.60 -29.38
CA LYS A 326 2.97 3.08 -30.62
C LYS A 326 1.96 2.11 -31.21
N ASP A 327 2.30 0.83 -31.31
CA ASP A 327 1.42 -0.18 -31.91
C ASP A 327 0.18 -0.42 -31.06
N HIS A 328 0.32 -0.41 -29.73
CA HIS A 328 -0.80 -0.53 -28.79
C HIS A 328 -1.76 0.66 -28.90
N LEU A 329 -1.23 1.88 -28.95
CA LEU A 329 -2.05 3.08 -29.12
C LEU A 329 -2.80 3.08 -30.46
N ALA A 330 -2.15 2.62 -31.54
CA ALA A 330 -2.78 2.50 -32.85
C ALA A 330 -3.94 1.49 -32.84
N GLN A 331 -3.80 0.35 -32.15
CA GLN A 331 -4.88 -0.64 -31.98
C GLN A 331 -6.13 -0.04 -31.33
N HIS A 332 -5.96 0.89 -30.40
CA HIS A 332 -7.05 1.61 -29.73
C HIS A 332 -7.45 2.92 -30.43
N LYS A 333 -6.90 3.23 -31.60
CA LYS A 333 -7.18 4.46 -32.37
C LYS A 333 -6.88 5.74 -31.59
N ILE A 334 -5.82 5.72 -30.78
CA ILE A 334 -5.32 6.87 -30.03
C ILE A 334 -4.17 7.49 -30.82
N SER A 335 -4.24 8.81 -31.05
CA SER A 335 -3.18 9.54 -31.74
C SER A 335 -1.89 9.52 -30.93
N LEU A 336 -0.79 9.13 -31.57
CA LEU A 336 0.52 9.09 -30.95
C LEU A 336 1.06 10.51 -30.69
N VAL A 337 1.36 10.79 -29.42
CA VAL A 337 2.15 11.96 -28.99
C VAL A 337 3.61 11.57 -28.84
N GLN A 338 3.87 10.47 -28.13
CA GLN A 338 5.22 9.98 -27.88
C GLN A 338 5.22 8.46 -27.68
N ASP A 339 6.13 7.79 -28.39
CA ASP A 339 6.35 6.35 -28.26
C ASP A 339 7.28 6.09 -27.08
N LEU A 340 6.78 5.37 -26.07
CA LEU A 340 7.50 5.02 -24.83
C LEU A 340 7.00 3.67 -24.31
N TRP A 341 7.83 3.00 -23.50
CA TRP A 341 7.50 1.69 -22.92
C TRP A 341 6.53 1.74 -21.73
N VAL A 342 5.58 2.68 -21.75
CA VAL A 342 4.56 2.88 -20.71
C VAL A 342 3.75 1.61 -20.48
N GLY A 343 3.49 1.30 -19.21
CA GLY A 343 2.70 0.15 -18.78
C GLY A 343 3.51 -1.14 -18.66
N ASN A 344 4.71 -1.22 -19.25
CA ASN A 344 5.60 -2.40 -19.15
C ASN A 344 6.43 -2.35 -17.86
N ASN A 345 7.23 -3.39 -17.59
CA ASN A 345 8.05 -3.51 -16.38
C ASN A 345 7.23 -3.45 -15.07
N LEU A 346 5.96 -3.87 -15.12
CA LEU A 346 5.15 -4.02 -13.90
C LEU A 346 5.82 -5.05 -13.00
N GLN A 347 6.10 -4.64 -11.78
CA GLN A 347 6.68 -5.44 -10.71
C GLN A 347 5.73 -5.43 -9.53
N ASP A 348 5.63 -6.54 -8.81
CA ASP A 348 4.88 -6.62 -7.57
C ASP A 348 5.48 -7.71 -6.67
N HIS A 349 5.34 -7.53 -5.37
CA HIS A 349 5.72 -8.53 -4.38
C HIS A 349 4.62 -9.57 -4.26
N MET A 350 4.85 -10.74 -4.85
CA MET A 350 3.98 -11.89 -4.65
C MET A 350 4.27 -12.61 -3.34
N HIS A 351 3.22 -13.13 -2.70
CA HIS A 351 3.34 -13.95 -1.51
C HIS A 351 2.59 -15.28 -1.62
N VAL A 352 2.95 -16.21 -0.75
CA VAL A 352 2.22 -17.45 -0.47
C VAL A 352 2.06 -17.60 1.04
N PRO A 353 0.88 -18.00 1.55
CA PRO A 353 0.73 -18.28 2.97
C PRO A 353 1.16 -19.72 3.31
N LEU A 354 2.11 -19.88 4.23
CA LEU A 354 2.32 -21.14 4.95
C LEU A 354 1.35 -21.18 6.14
N LEU A 355 0.40 -22.12 6.11
CA LEU A 355 -0.66 -22.24 7.11
C LEU A 355 -0.24 -23.15 8.26
N LEU A 356 -0.40 -22.66 9.48
CA LEU A 356 -0.09 -23.38 10.71
C LEU A 356 -1.27 -23.33 11.67
N GLU A 357 -1.65 -24.47 12.24
CA GLU A 357 -2.46 -24.52 13.46
C GLU A 357 -1.53 -24.57 14.68
N LEU A 358 -1.85 -23.81 15.71
CA LEU A 358 -1.03 -23.71 16.92
C LEU A 358 -1.86 -23.37 18.16
N ASP A 359 -1.31 -23.70 19.32
CA ASP A 359 -1.79 -23.23 20.62
C ASP A 359 -1.24 -21.83 20.87
N GLU A 360 -2.13 -20.84 20.78
CA GLU A 360 -1.86 -19.47 21.20
C GLU A 360 -3.13 -18.93 21.83
N ASP A 361 -3.01 -18.60 23.11
CA ASP A 361 -4.06 -17.95 23.89
C ASP A 361 -3.96 -16.45 23.65
N VAL A 362 -4.88 -15.92 22.85
CA VAL A 362 -5.02 -14.47 22.67
C VAL A 362 -5.99 -13.98 23.73
N ASP A 363 -5.45 -13.46 24.85
CA ASP A 363 -6.14 -12.89 26.03
C ASP A 363 -7.68 -13.07 26.01
N GLU A 364 -8.12 -14.32 26.17
CA GLU A 364 -9.54 -14.71 26.05
C GLU A 364 -10.41 -14.12 27.16
N GLN A 365 -9.78 -13.48 28.15
CA GLN A 365 -10.44 -12.95 29.33
C GLN A 365 -11.18 -11.64 29.04
N LYS A 366 -10.83 -10.92 27.96
CA LYS A 366 -11.47 -9.63 27.62
C LYS A 366 -12.63 -9.84 26.67
N ARG A 367 -13.79 -9.28 27.03
CA ARG A 367 -14.97 -9.31 26.16
C ARG A 367 -14.73 -8.39 24.97
N ILE A 368 -15.33 -8.72 23.82
CA ILE A 368 -15.35 -7.84 22.63
C ILE A 368 -15.79 -6.41 22.99
N ALA A 369 -16.74 -6.27 23.92
CA ALA A 369 -17.22 -4.99 24.43
C ALA A 369 -16.11 -4.16 25.08
N ASP A 370 -15.18 -4.79 25.81
CA ASP A 370 -14.07 -4.10 26.48
C ASP A 370 -13.06 -3.60 25.45
N HIS A 371 -12.80 -4.37 24.39
CA HIS A 371 -11.95 -3.93 23.29
C HIS A 371 -12.55 -2.75 22.52
N LEU A 372 -13.86 -2.80 22.25
CA LEU A 372 -14.59 -1.70 21.61
C LEU A 372 -14.55 -0.46 22.49
N PHE A 373 -14.91 -0.58 23.77
CA PHE A 373 -14.89 0.55 24.71
C PHE A 373 -13.50 1.19 24.82
N ASN A 374 -12.47 0.38 25.06
CA ASN A 374 -11.09 0.86 25.16
C ASN A 374 -10.61 1.55 23.88
N TYR A 375 -11.02 1.06 22.71
CA TYR A 375 -10.63 1.69 21.46
C TYR A 375 -11.35 3.03 21.23
N PHE A 376 -12.68 3.05 21.35
CA PHE A 376 -13.46 4.26 21.08
C PHE A 376 -13.12 5.36 22.09
N VAL A 377 -12.97 5.03 23.37
CA VAL A 377 -12.71 6.01 24.43
C VAL A 377 -11.23 6.33 24.61
N HIS A 378 -10.35 5.32 24.56
CA HIS A 378 -8.93 5.49 24.90
C HIS A 378 -7.96 5.31 23.74
N ARG A 379 -8.44 4.93 22.54
CA ARG A 379 -7.61 4.64 21.36
C ARG A 379 -6.59 3.51 21.56
N LYS A 380 -6.91 2.55 22.44
CA LYS A 380 -6.01 1.45 22.81
C LYS A 380 -6.58 0.08 22.47
N GLY A 381 -5.69 -0.91 22.44
CA GLY A 381 -6.03 -2.30 22.23
C GLY A 381 -5.98 -2.75 20.77
N PRO A 382 -6.38 -4.00 20.49
CA PRO A 382 -6.15 -4.67 19.21
C PRO A 382 -6.84 -4.02 18.01
N ILE A 383 -7.90 -3.22 18.23
CA ILE A 383 -8.60 -2.48 17.17
C ILE A 383 -7.72 -1.37 16.57
N GLY A 384 -6.79 -0.83 17.37
CA GLY A 384 -5.81 0.16 16.92
C GLY A 384 -4.62 -0.42 16.16
N GLY A 385 -4.63 -1.72 15.84
CA GLY A 385 -3.57 -2.39 15.07
C GLY A 385 -4.13 -3.48 14.16
N VAL A 386 -3.23 -4.25 13.54
CA VAL A 386 -3.58 -5.34 12.63
C VAL A 386 -2.82 -6.60 13.00
N SER A 387 -3.37 -7.37 13.94
CA SER A 387 -2.80 -8.65 14.38
C SER A 387 -1.27 -8.52 14.65
N LEU A 388 -0.48 -9.47 14.18
CA LEU A 388 0.98 -9.54 14.26
C LEU A 388 1.73 -8.91 13.08
N THR A 389 1.03 -8.25 12.16
CA THR A 389 1.60 -7.86 10.86
C THR A 389 2.73 -6.84 10.95
N ASN A 390 2.85 -6.10 12.07
CA ASN A 390 3.96 -5.17 12.30
C ASN A 390 5.28 -5.88 12.63
N PHE A 391 5.24 -7.16 13.02
CA PHE A 391 6.42 -7.96 13.28
C PHE A 391 6.85 -8.64 11.98
N VAL A 392 8.01 -8.28 11.45
CA VAL A 392 8.47 -8.74 10.12
C VAL A 392 9.79 -9.49 10.24
N GLY A 393 10.05 -10.39 9.29
CA GLY A 393 11.34 -11.08 9.18
C GLY A 393 11.92 -10.94 7.78
N PHE A 394 13.12 -10.39 7.66
CA PHE A 394 13.85 -10.32 6.40
C PHE A 394 15.01 -11.31 6.43
N VAL A 395 15.10 -12.21 5.45
CA VAL A 395 16.12 -13.26 5.43
C VAL A 395 16.71 -13.44 4.05
N ASN A 396 17.96 -13.90 4.01
CA ASN A 396 18.58 -14.45 2.81
C ASN A 396 18.61 -15.98 2.93
N THR A 397 17.88 -16.69 2.07
CA THR A 397 17.80 -18.16 2.11
C THR A 397 19.07 -18.88 1.61
N LYS A 398 19.92 -18.17 0.86
CA LYS A 398 21.15 -18.69 0.25
C LYS A 398 22.40 -18.39 1.06
N ASN A 399 22.31 -17.42 1.98
CA ASN A 399 23.42 -16.93 2.81
C ASN A 399 24.64 -16.47 1.99
N ASP A 400 24.38 -15.91 0.81
CA ASP A 400 25.39 -15.44 -0.15
C ASP A 400 25.53 -13.91 -0.18
N SER A 401 24.66 -13.17 0.52
CA SER A 401 24.72 -11.72 0.66
C SER A 401 24.07 -11.23 1.96
N VAL A 402 24.29 -9.96 2.29
CA VAL A 402 23.66 -9.26 3.43
C VAL A 402 22.26 -8.71 3.14
N TYR A 403 21.71 -9.02 1.97
CA TYR A 403 20.41 -8.51 1.52
C TYR A 403 19.37 -9.63 1.47
N PRO A 404 18.10 -9.33 1.83
CA PRO A 404 17.07 -10.35 1.91
C PRO A 404 16.54 -10.72 0.53
N ASN A 405 16.19 -12.00 0.35
CA ASN A 405 15.39 -12.47 -0.78
C ASN A 405 13.99 -12.95 -0.36
N ILE A 406 13.73 -13.02 0.95
CA ILE A 406 12.42 -13.37 1.53
C ILE A 406 12.04 -12.40 2.65
N GLN A 407 10.77 -11.98 2.64
CA GLN A 407 10.10 -11.31 3.77
C GLN A 407 9.04 -12.24 4.37
N TYR A 408 8.98 -12.30 5.68
CA TYR A 408 7.98 -12.98 6.49
C TYR A 408 7.05 -11.96 7.15
N ILE A 409 5.74 -12.14 7.00
CA ILE A 409 4.72 -11.34 7.69
C ILE A 409 3.73 -12.31 8.37
N PRO A 410 3.79 -12.47 9.71
CA PRO A 410 2.83 -13.26 10.47
C PRO A 410 1.48 -12.55 10.54
N LEU A 411 0.43 -13.26 10.11
CA LEU A 411 -0.95 -12.90 10.37
C LEU A 411 -1.58 -13.98 11.27
N LEU A 412 -1.77 -13.66 12.53
CA LEU A 412 -2.43 -14.53 13.51
C LEU A 412 -3.93 -14.30 13.46
N LEU A 413 -4.68 -15.38 13.26
CA LEU A 413 -6.14 -15.45 13.34
C LEU A 413 -6.50 -16.25 14.60
N PRO A 414 -6.93 -15.59 15.68
CA PRO A 414 -7.33 -16.27 16.91
C PRO A 414 -8.55 -17.16 16.69
N LYS A 415 -8.64 -18.28 17.42
CA LYS A 415 -9.78 -19.23 17.34
C LYS A 415 -11.16 -18.59 17.60
N THR A 416 -11.22 -17.50 18.35
CA THR A 416 -12.46 -16.73 18.63
C THR A 416 -12.78 -15.64 17.61
N ASP A 417 -11.86 -15.37 16.66
CA ASP A 417 -12.03 -14.28 15.70
C ASP A 417 -12.87 -14.72 14.49
N GLN A 418 -14.08 -14.18 14.43
CA GLN A 418 -15.00 -14.40 13.33
C GLN A 418 -14.97 -13.29 12.27
N TYR A 419 -14.43 -12.11 12.60
CA TYR A 419 -14.50 -10.94 11.73
C TYR A 419 -13.28 -10.86 10.80
N LEU A 420 -12.07 -10.78 11.36
CA LEU A 420 -10.83 -10.70 10.61
C LEU A 420 -10.65 -11.93 9.73
N THR A 421 -11.00 -13.11 10.24
CA THR A 421 -10.99 -14.37 9.49
C THR A 421 -11.86 -14.29 8.24
N ALA A 422 -13.12 -13.84 8.38
CA ALA A 422 -14.06 -13.75 7.26
C ALA A 422 -13.60 -12.72 6.22
N GLU A 423 -13.08 -11.58 6.68
CA GLU A 423 -12.52 -10.55 5.79
C GLU A 423 -11.30 -11.07 5.03
N VAL A 424 -10.37 -11.77 5.69
CA VAL A 424 -9.20 -12.41 5.06
C VAL A 424 -9.64 -13.40 3.98
N HIS A 425 -10.61 -14.27 4.26
CA HIS A 425 -11.16 -15.20 3.26
C HIS A 425 -11.73 -14.48 2.04
N ARG A 426 -12.45 -13.38 2.27
CA ARG A 426 -13.07 -12.57 1.22
C ARG A 426 -12.02 -11.87 0.36
N VAL A 427 -11.07 -11.16 0.98
CA VAL A 427 -10.10 -10.31 0.26
C VAL A 427 -9.07 -11.09 -0.53
N PHE A 428 -8.74 -12.30 -0.11
CA PHE A 428 -7.86 -13.18 -0.87
C PHE A 428 -8.59 -14.02 -1.93
N GLY A 429 -9.92 -13.89 -2.04
CA GLY A 429 -10.69 -14.62 -3.04
C GLY A 429 -10.62 -16.13 -2.87
N MET A 430 -10.62 -16.61 -1.62
CA MET A 430 -10.47 -18.03 -1.31
C MET A 430 -11.72 -18.82 -1.71
N GLU A 431 -11.50 -20.05 -2.17
CA GLU A 431 -12.56 -21.03 -2.45
C GLU A 431 -13.21 -21.56 -1.17
N ASP A 432 -14.49 -21.90 -1.26
CA ASP A 432 -15.31 -22.24 -0.10
C ASP A 432 -14.78 -23.49 0.63
N ALA A 433 -14.20 -24.45 -0.09
CA ALA A 433 -13.62 -25.65 0.52
C ALA A 433 -12.42 -25.33 1.43
N GLN A 434 -11.58 -24.37 1.05
CA GLN A 434 -10.47 -23.90 1.89
C GLN A 434 -11.00 -23.12 3.09
N ILE A 435 -11.99 -22.26 2.89
CA ILE A 435 -12.67 -21.51 3.97
C ILE A 435 -13.21 -22.46 5.04
N GLN A 436 -13.92 -23.51 4.63
CA GLN A 436 -14.49 -24.48 5.57
C GLN A 436 -13.42 -25.26 6.33
N LYS A 437 -12.30 -25.61 5.68
CA LYS A 437 -11.18 -26.28 6.35
C LYS A 437 -10.60 -25.40 7.45
N GLU A 438 -10.37 -24.12 7.18
CA GLU A 438 -9.82 -23.19 8.17
C GLU A 438 -10.78 -22.89 9.31
N LYS A 439 -12.09 -22.74 9.02
CA LYS A 439 -13.11 -22.57 10.07
C LYS A 439 -13.10 -23.73 11.07
N LYS A 440 -12.99 -24.97 10.60
CA LYS A 440 -12.88 -26.16 11.47
C LYS A 440 -11.65 -26.13 12.37
N VAL A 441 -10.52 -25.60 11.88
CA VAL A 441 -9.33 -25.42 12.73
C VAL A 441 -9.60 -24.38 13.82
N LEU A 442 -10.20 -23.25 13.43
CA LEU A 442 -10.54 -22.15 14.33
C LEU A 442 -11.59 -22.51 15.39
N GLU A 443 -12.31 -23.63 15.28
CA GLU A 443 -13.18 -24.12 16.36
C GLU A 443 -12.40 -24.51 17.63
N HIS A 444 -11.11 -24.84 17.48
CA HIS A 444 -10.31 -25.40 18.57
C HIS A 444 -8.92 -24.76 18.71
N ARG A 445 -8.37 -24.18 17.64
CA ARG A 445 -6.96 -23.83 17.52
C ARG A 445 -6.80 -22.49 16.79
N SER A 446 -5.77 -21.72 17.14
CA SER A 446 -5.45 -20.49 16.42
C SER A 446 -4.74 -20.81 15.10
N LEU A 447 -4.96 -19.99 14.08
CA LEU A 447 -4.29 -20.09 12.78
C LEU A 447 -3.20 -19.03 12.66
N LEU A 448 -1.98 -19.45 12.36
CA LEU A 448 -0.94 -18.55 11.87
C LEU A 448 -0.82 -18.70 10.37
N ARG A 449 -1.11 -17.61 9.66
CA ARG A 449 -0.76 -17.43 8.25
C ARG A 449 0.60 -16.77 8.21
N MET A 450 1.65 -17.55 7.98
CA MET A 450 2.96 -16.98 7.70
C MET A 450 3.00 -16.58 6.23
N ILE A 451 2.85 -15.28 5.95
CA ILE A 451 2.93 -14.74 4.60
C ILE A 451 4.41 -14.67 4.21
N ILE A 452 4.78 -15.43 3.19
CA ILE A 452 6.15 -15.53 2.66
C ILE A 452 6.17 -14.77 1.35
N VAL A 453 7.02 -13.75 1.25
CA VAL A 453 7.07 -12.80 0.13
C VAL A 453 8.43 -12.87 -0.53
N ASN A 454 8.48 -12.89 -1.86
CA ASN A 454 9.73 -12.68 -2.62
C ASN A 454 10.02 -11.17 -2.70
N THR A 455 11.17 -10.73 -2.18
CA THR A 455 11.55 -9.30 -2.10
C THR A 455 12.21 -8.77 -3.38
N TYR A 456 12.73 -9.65 -4.25
CA TYR A 456 13.37 -9.26 -5.50
C TYR A 456 12.84 -10.09 -6.67
N PRO A 457 11.58 -9.87 -7.09
CA PRO A 457 11.01 -10.60 -8.21
C PRO A 457 11.71 -10.26 -9.54
N GLU A 458 12.05 -11.28 -10.31
CA GLU A 458 12.58 -11.15 -11.68
C GLU A 458 11.50 -11.19 -12.75
N SER A 459 10.34 -11.77 -12.44
CA SER A 459 9.14 -11.74 -13.28
C SER A 459 8.71 -10.30 -13.61
N ARG A 460 8.24 -10.07 -14.83
CA ARG A 460 7.72 -8.76 -15.26
C ARG A 460 6.35 -8.89 -15.90
N GLY A 461 5.44 -8.02 -15.47
CA GLY A 461 4.11 -7.87 -16.02
C GLY A 461 3.96 -6.64 -16.90
N ARG A 462 2.71 -6.34 -17.24
CA ARG A 462 2.31 -5.10 -17.92
C ARG A 462 0.88 -4.67 -17.60
N VAL A 463 0.62 -3.38 -17.79
CA VAL A 463 -0.70 -2.74 -17.75
C VAL A 463 -1.03 -2.25 -19.16
N GLU A 464 -2.18 -2.64 -19.69
CA GLU A 464 -2.62 -2.31 -21.04
C GLU A 464 -3.98 -1.62 -21.03
N LEU A 465 -4.23 -0.78 -22.03
CA LEU A 465 -5.59 -0.32 -22.30
C LEU A 465 -6.46 -1.51 -22.72
N LYS A 466 -7.70 -1.53 -22.22
CA LYS A 466 -8.74 -2.45 -22.72
C LYS A 466 -9.47 -1.83 -23.91
N THR A 467 -9.74 -0.53 -23.83
CA THR A 467 -10.41 0.29 -24.85
C THR A 467 -9.77 1.69 -24.85
N ASN A 468 -10.26 2.58 -25.72
CA ASN A 468 -9.92 4.01 -25.67
C ASN A 468 -10.90 4.83 -24.81
N ASP A 469 -11.80 4.18 -24.07
CA ASP A 469 -12.64 4.84 -23.09
C ASP A 469 -11.83 4.97 -21.78
N PRO A 470 -11.49 6.20 -21.34
CA PRO A 470 -10.70 6.39 -20.14
C PRO A 470 -11.43 5.90 -18.87
N PHE A 471 -12.74 5.65 -18.88
CA PHE A 471 -13.46 5.12 -17.72
C PHE A 471 -13.37 3.59 -17.59
N GLU A 472 -12.99 2.89 -18.66
CA GLU A 472 -12.80 1.44 -18.61
C GLU A 472 -11.54 1.09 -17.82
N LYS A 473 -11.62 0.03 -17.00
CA LYS A 473 -10.46 -0.45 -16.23
C LYS A 473 -9.40 -1.02 -17.19
N PRO A 474 -8.10 -0.78 -16.94
CA PRO A 474 -7.04 -1.38 -17.72
C PRO A 474 -6.98 -2.90 -17.54
N LEU A 475 -6.38 -3.57 -18.51
CA LEU A 475 -5.96 -4.96 -18.38
C LEU A 475 -4.68 -5.03 -17.55
N ILE A 476 -4.64 -5.89 -16.54
CA ILE A 476 -3.49 -6.05 -15.66
C ILE A 476 -2.95 -7.47 -15.80
N HIS A 477 -1.76 -7.57 -16.38
CA HIS A 477 -1.02 -8.82 -16.53
C HIS A 477 0.12 -8.81 -15.51
N PRO A 478 -0.02 -9.43 -14.33
CA PRO A 478 0.97 -9.32 -13.26
C PRO A 478 2.32 -9.98 -13.61
N GLY A 479 2.31 -10.97 -14.51
CA GLY A 479 3.52 -11.63 -14.99
C GLY A 479 4.16 -12.57 -13.97
N TYR A 480 3.50 -12.92 -12.87
CA TYR A 480 4.07 -13.76 -11.81
C TYR A 480 4.60 -15.11 -12.33
N PHE A 481 5.82 -15.46 -11.90
CA PHE A 481 6.53 -16.69 -12.26
C PHE A 481 6.70 -16.90 -13.77
N THR A 482 6.87 -15.80 -14.50
CA THR A 482 7.20 -15.82 -15.93
C THR A 482 8.70 -15.64 -16.18
N ASP A 483 9.49 -15.50 -15.11
CA ASP A 483 10.94 -15.40 -15.21
C ASP A 483 11.55 -16.68 -15.82
N PRO A 484 12.47 -16.54 -16.80
CA PRO A 484 12.92 -17.66 -17.63
C PRO A 484 13.66 -18.74 -16.84
N ASP A 485 14.32 -18.35 -15.74
CA ASP A 485 15.13 -19.25 -14.91
C ASP A 485 14.32 -19.88 -13.76
N GLY A 486 13.06 -19.50 -13.56
CA GLY A 486 12.21 -19.97 -12.45
C GLY A 486 12.74 -19.64 -11.05
N LYS A 487 13.58 -18.60 -10.92
CA LYS A 487 14.19 -18.11 -9.69
C LYS A 487 13.15 -17.61 -8.69
N ASP A 488 12.10 -16.95 -9.16
CA ASP A 488 11.06 -16.42 -8.27
C ASP A 488 10.37 -17.56 -7.52
N LEU A 489 9.98 -18.60 -8.26
CA LEU A 489 9.31 -19.76 -7.71
C LEU A 489 10.23 -20.56 -6.77
N GLN A 490 11.49 -20.72 -7.14
CA GLN A 490 12.48 -21.42 -6.32
C GLN A 490 12.75 -20.68 -5.00
N THR A 491 12.90 -19.36 -5.05
CA THR A 491 13.11 -18.50 -3.87
C THR A 491 11.96 -18.66 -2.87
N MET A 492 10.72 -18.70 -3.37
CA MET A 492 9.53 -18.90 -2.54
C MET A 492 9.52 -20.27 -1.83
N VAL A 493 9.93 -21.34 -2.52
CA VAL A 493 10.08 -22.67 -1.91
C VAL A 493 11.15 -22.64 -0.81
N GLU A 494 12.29 -21.99 -1.06
CA GLU A 494 13.35 -21.84 -0.05
C GLU A 494 12.86 -21.10 1.20
N GLY A 495 12.02 -20.07 1.02
CA GLY A 495 11.34 -19.38 2.13
C GLY A 495 10.45 -20.33 2.94
N ILE A 496 9.63 -21.16 2.28
CA ILE A 496 8.82 -22.18 2.97
C ILE A 496 9.73 -23.13 3.77
N ARG A 497 10.79 -23.65 3.15
CA ARG A 497 11.72 -24.58 3.80
C ARG A 497 12.43 -23.97 5.00
N LEU A 498 12.82 -22.70 4.91
CA LEU A 498 13.45 -22.00 6.03
C LEU A 498 12.47 -21.79 7.18
N PHE A 499 11.22 -21.38 6.91
CA PHE A 499 10.24 -21.25 7.98
C PHE A 499 9.87 -22.60 8.61
N GLN A 500 9.86 -23.69 7.83
CA GLN A 500 9.72 -25.04 8.36
C GLN A 500 10.87 -25.46 9.30
N LYS A 501 12.07 -24.87 9.19
CA LYS A 501 13.14 -25.04 10.18
C LYS A 501 12.81 -24.27 11.46
N ILE A 502 12.30 -23.04 11.36
CA ILE A 502 11.87 -22.21 12.50
C ILE A 502 10.82 -22.97 13.33
N ILE A 503 9.80 -23.56 12.71
CA ILE A 503 8.74 -24.24 13.46
C ILE A 503 9.21 -25.53 14.17
N LYS A 504 10.35 -26.10 13.79
CA LYS A 504 10.93 -27.32 14.39
C LYS A 504 11.83 -27.02 15.60
N THR A 505 12.13 -25.76 15.86
CA THR A 505 12.94 -25.30 17.00
C THR A 505 12.26 -25.57 18.34
N SER A 506 13.04 -25.58 19.41
CA SER A 506 12.52 -25.82 20.76
C SER A 506 11.62 -24.67 21.24
N ALA A 507 11.95 -23.43 20.90
CA ALA A 507 11.11 -22.26 21.19
C ALA A 507 9.75 -22.32 20.51
N PHE A 508 9.67 -22.70 19.23
CA PHE A 508 8.41 -22.69 18.49
C PHE A 508 7.54 -23.93 18.80
N LYS A 509 8.16 -25.08 19.11
CA LYS A 509 7.45 -26.31 19.50
C LYS A 509 6.52 -26.16 20.70
N LYS A 510 6.75 -25.17 21.57
CA LYS A 510 5.88 -24.86 22.73
C LYS A 510 4.44 -24.51 22.32
N HIS A 511 4.23 -24.08 21.09
CA HIS A 511 2.91 -23.76 20.53
C HIS A 511 2.27 -24.96 19.81
N ASN A 512 2.83 -26.17 19.93
CA ASN A 512 2.36 -27.39 19.25
C ASN A 512 2.06 -27.19 17.75
N PRO A 513 2.97 -26.59 16.97
CA PRO A 513 2.70 -26.16 15.61
C PRO A 513 2.46 -27.36 14.67
N LYS A 514 1.46 -27.26 13.79
CA LYS A 514 1.25 -28.23 12.71
C LYS A 514 0.96 -27.51 11.39
N VAL A 515 1.68 -27.91 10.35
CA VAL A 515 1.44 -27.41 8.99
C VAL A 515 0.11 -27.94 8.48
N ILE A 516 -0.73 -27.03 8.01
CA ILE A 516 -1.99 -27.37 7.36
C ILE A 516 -1.74 -27.49 5.87
N GLU A 517 -2.04 -28.66 5.32
CA GLU A 517 -2.09 -28.87 3.88
C GLU A 517 -3.20 -28.01 3.24
N PRO A 518 -2.92 -27.12 2.29
CA PRO A 518 -3.98 -26.36 1.60
C PRO A 518 -4.93 -27.27 0.80
N VAL A 519 -6.20 -26.88 0.70
CA VAL A 519 -7.16 -27.54 -0.20
C VAL A 519 -6.89 -27.05 -1.63
N SER A 520 -6.09 -27.82 -2.37
CA SER A 520 -5.75 -27.51 -3.76
C SER A 520 -6.00 -28.73 -4.67
N PRO A 521 -7.13 -28.76 -5.40
CA PRO A 521 -7.40 -29.81 -6.39
C PRO A 521 -6.32 -29.90 -7.47
N ASN A 522 -5.77 -28.74 -7.88
CA ASN A 522 -4.73 -28.63 -8.89
C ASN A 522 -3.43 -29.34 -8.47
N CYS A 523 -3.15 -29.43 -7.17
CA CYS A 523 -1.90 -29.99 -6.63
C CYS A 523 -2.06 -31.38 -5.97
N LYS A 524 -3.27 -31.96 -5.96
CA LYS A 524 -3.57 -33.25 -5.30
C LYS A 524 -2.75 -34.44 -5.82
N HIS A 525 -2.29 -34.37 -7.07
CA HIS A 525 -1.49 -35.41 -7.70
C HIS A 525 -0.03 -35.45 -7.20
N LEU A 526 0.41 -34.45 -6.44
CA LEU A 526 1.75 -34.34 -5.89
C LEU A 526 1.75 -34.76 -4.42
N LYS A 527 2.83 -35.41 -3.97
CA LYS A 527 3.00 -35.79 -2.57
C LYS A 527 3.15 -34.53 -1.71
N PHE A 528 2.33 -34.42 -0.66
CA PHE A 528 2.40 -33.33 0.30
C PHE A 528 3.82 -33.10 0.83
N ASP A 529 4.15 -31.83 1.03
CA ASP A 529 5.44 -31.35 1.57
C ASP A 529 6.68 -31.68 0.72
N THR A 530 6.51 -31.98 -0.58
CA THR A 530 7.61 -32.00 -1.56
C THR A 530 7.82 -30.62 -2.19
N ASP A 531 8.99 -30.38 -2.78
CA ASP A 531 9.27 -29.10 -3.45
C ASP A 531 8.32 -28.87 -4.63
N ASP A 532 8.02 -29.91 -5.41
CA ASP A 532 7.05 -29.83 -6.51
C ASP A 532 5.64 -29.50 -6.01
N TYR A 533 5.22 -30.08 -4.88
CA TYR A 533 3.96 -29.74 -4.25
C TYR A 533 3.92 -28.25 -3.87
N TRP A 534 4.96 -27.73 -3.23
CA TRP A 534 5.01 -26.31 -2.86
C TRP A 534 5.06 -25.39 -4.08
N LYS A 535 5.80 -25.75 -5.13
CA LYS A 535 5.78 -25.03 -6.42
C LYS A 535 4.37 -24.94 -7.00
N CYS A 536 3.62 -26.04 -6.94
CA CYS A 536 2.22 -26.04 -7.37
C CYS A 536 1.34 -25.14 -6.48
N ILE A 537 1.44 -25.25 -5.16
CA ILE A 537 0.68 -24.43 -4.21
C ILE A 537 0.96 -22.94 -4.38
N ILE A 538 2.22 -22.55 -4.60
CA ILE A 538 2.59 -21.15 -4.83
C ILE A 538 1.86 -20.58 -6.06
N LYS A 539 1.74 -21.35 -7.14
CA LYS A 539 0.99 -20.93 -8.34
C LYS A 539 -0.53 -20.97 -8.12
N ASP A 540 -0.99 -21.84 -7.23
CA ASP A 540 -2.41 -22.04 -6.99
C ASP A 540 -3.03 -20.95 -6.11
N ILE A 541 -2.47 -20.75 -4.91
CA ILE A 541 -3.02 -19.86 -3.88
C ILE A 541 -2.14 -18.63 -3.58
N GLY A 542 -1.01 -18.49 -4.28
CA GLY A 542 -0.19 -17.29 -4.17
C GLY A 542 -0.95 -16.05 -4.64
N ALA A 543 -0.72 -14.91 -3.99
CA ALA A 543 -1.43 -13.66 -4.24
C ALA A 543 -0.48 -12.46 -4.14
N THR A 544 -0.97 -11.30 -4.56
CA THR A 544 -0.25 -10.02 -4.45
C THR A 544 -0.12 -9.55 -3.00
N THR A 545 0.98 -8.89 -2.65
CA THR A 545 1.13 -8.11 -1.39
C THR A 545 0.72 -6.63 -1.58
N TYR A 546 0.10 -6.32 -2.73
CA TYR A 546 -0.43 -5.02 -3.12
C TYR A 546 0.62 -3.93 -3.32
N HIS A 547 1.77 -4.30 -3.91
CA HIS A 547 2.94 -3.46 -4.12
C HIS A 547 3.30 -3.29 -5.62
N PRO A 548 2.35 -2.96 -6.53
CA PRO A 548 2.69 -2.75 -7.92
C PRO A 548 3.61 -1.54 -8.10
N ALA A 549 4.62 -1.66 -8.95
CA ALA A 549 5.63 -0.65 -9.26
C ALA A 549 6.17 -0.78 -10.69
N GLY A 550 6.91 0.24 -11.15
CA GLY A 550 7.79 0.13 -12.33
C GLY A 550 7.15 0.35 -13.71
N THR A 551 5.85 0.63 -13.78
CA THR A 551 5.10 0.82 -15.03
C THR A 551 5.39 2.10 -15.82
N CYS A 552 6.07 3.06 -15.18
CA CYS A 552 6.61 4.27 -15.79
C CYS A 552 8.09 4.39 -15.43
N LYS A 553 8.84 3.29 -15.61
CA LYS A 553 10.24 3.11 -15.21
C LYS A 553 11.12 4.35 -15.43
N MET A 554 11.85 4.73 -14.39
CA MET A 554 12.91 5.74 -14.43
C MET A 554 14.19 5.19 -15.09
N GLY A 555 14.85 5.98 -15.93
CA GLY A 555 16.12 5.60 -16.55
C GLY A 555 16.73 6.70 -17.42
N PRO A 556 18.00 6.53 -17.84
CA PRO A 556 18.63 7.42 -18.80
C PRO A 556 17.91 7.37 -20.15
N LYS A 557 18.05 8.43 -20.96
CA LYS A 557 17.33 8.55 -22.24
C LYS A 557 17.71 7.45 -23.24
N GLU A 558 18.92 6.92 -23.10
CA GLU A 558 19.49 5.84 -23.89
C GLU A 558 18.86 4.48 -23.55
N ASP A 559 18.28 4.34 -22.34
CA ASP A 559 17.47 3.19 -21.99
C ASP A 559 16.06 3.33 -22.60
N HIS A 560 15.86 2.71 -23.76
CA HIS A 560 14.56 2.69 -24.46
C HIS A 560 13.41 2.04 -23.67
N SER A 561 13.73 1.34 -22.58
CA SER A 561 12.75 0.80 -21.65
C SER A 561 12.29 1.81 -20.58
N SER A 562 12.91 2.98 -20.51
CA SER A 562 12.56 4.04 -19.57
C SER A 562 11.45 4.95 -20.10
N VAL A 563 10.66 5.48 -19.18
CA VAL A 563 9.53 6.39 -19.44
C VAL A 563 9.83 7.79 -18.90
N VAL A 564 10.51 7.86 -17.75
CA VAL A 564 10.92 9.13 -17.13
C VAL A 564 12.43 9.18 -16.91
N SER A 565 12.99 10.38 -16.94
CA SER A 565 14.39 10.63 -16.59
C SER A 565 14.65 10.50 -15.09
N SER A 566 15.91 10.60 -14.65
CA SER A 566 16.28 10.70 -13.23
C SER A 566 15.68 11.94 -12.53
N ARG A 567 15.21 12.93 -13.31
CA ARG A 567 14.45 14.10 -12.85
C ARG A 567 12.94 13.86 -12.81
N LEU A 568 12.48 12.65 -13.11
CA LEU A 568 11.08 12.24 -13.16
C LEU A 568 10.25 12.89 -14.30
N THR A 569 10.91 13.56 -15.24
CA THR A 569 10.29 14.14 -16.44
C THR A 569 10.03 13.07 -17.49
N VAL A 570 8.86 13.08 -18.11
CA VAL A 570 8.52 12.14 -19.19
C VAL A 570 9.41 12.38 -20.41
N HIS A 571 10.05 11.34 -20.92
CA HIS A 571 10.99 11.47 -22.03
C HIS A 571 10.32 12.00 -23.30
N GLY A 572 10.90 13.04 -23.89
CA GLY A 572 10.40 13.65 -25.13
C GLY A 572 9.11 14.48 -24.98
N VAL A 573 8.64 14.71 -23.74
CA VAL A 573 7.45 15.51 -23.44
C VAL A 573 7.81 16.58 -22.42
N HIS A 574 7.51 17.83 -22.74
CA HIS A 574 7.76 18.96 -21.86
C HIS A 574 6.60 19.17 -20.89
N ASN A 575 6.91 19.69 -19.69
CA ASN A 575 5.95 20.09 -18.66
C ASN A 575 5.08 18.94 -18.12
N LEU A 576 5.60 17.71 -18.16
CA LEU A 576 4.93 16.51 -17.66
C LEU A 576 5.90 15.65 -16.83
N ARG A 577 5.49 15.31 -15.60
CA ARG A 577 6.21 14.39 -14.71
C ARG A 577 5.33 13.25 -14.24
N VAL A 578 5.97 12.16 -13.84
CA VAL A 578 5.35 11.08 -13.07
C VAL A 578 6.07 10.97 -11.73
N ILE A 579 5.32 11.10 -10.63
CA ILE A 579 5.86 11.03 -9.27
C ILE A 579 4.94 10.11 -8.47
N ASP A 580 5.23 8.82 -8.51
CA ASP A 580 4.63 7.77 -7.68
C ASP A 580 5.45 6.46 -7.83
N ALA A 581 4.97 5.33 -7.27
CA ALA A 581 5.69 4.06 -7.33
C ALA A 581 5.90 3.47 -8.74
N SER A 582 5.20 3.97 -9.77
CA SER A 582 5.39 3.55 -11.17
C SER A 582 6.81 3.83 -11.67
N ILE A 583 7.52 4.79 -11.08
CA ILE A 583 8.86 5.18 -11.56
C ILE A 583 9.97 4.23 -11.14
N MET A 584 9.73 3.35 -10.16
CA MET A 584 10.77 2.48 -9.60
C MET A 584 11.35 1.56 -10.69
N PRO A 585 12.63 1.70 -11.09
CA PRO A 585 13.18 0.87 -12.16
C PRO A 585 13.25 -0.62 -11.76
N LYS A 586 13.66 -0.87 -10.52
CA LYS A 586 13.50 -2.14 -9.82
C LYS A 586 12.70 -1.89 -8.55
N ILE A 587 11.75 -2.76 -8.23
CA ILE A 587 11.04 -2.68 -6.94
C ILE A 587 12.03 -2.84 -5.78
N VAL A 588 11.83 -2.07 -4.71
CA VAL A 588 12.64 -2.18 -3.48
C VAL A 588 12.21 -3.38 -2.65
N SER A 589 13.06 -3.91 -1.78
CA SER A 589 12.82 -5.15 -1.01
C SER A 589 11.71 -5.12 0.05
N VAL A 590 11.00 -4.01 0.23
CA VAL A 590 10.07 -3.77 1.35
C VAL A 590 8.69 -3.29 0.89
N ASN A 591 7.77 -3.12 1.84
CA ASN A 591 6.48 -2.46 1.60
C ASN A 591 6.66 -1.04 1.03
N LEU A 592 5.92 -0.70 -0.03
CA LEU A 592 6.22 0.49 -0.85
C LEU A 592 5.75 1.83 -0.28
N ASN A 593 5.06 1.86 0.86
CA ASN A 593 4.51 3.11 1.38
C ASN A 593 5.62 4.12 1.72
N GLY A 594 6.60 3.72 2.51
CA GLY A 594 7.77 4.54 2.84
C GLY A 594 8.54 5.00 1.59
N PRO A 595 8.98 4.08 0.71
CA PRO A 595 9.64 4.41 -0.56
C PRO A 595 8.85 5.40 -1.42
N THR A 596 7.52 5.30 -1.45
CA THR A 596 6.66 6.23 -2.22
C THR A 596 6.64 7.62 -1.60
N PHE A 597 6.60 7.76 -0.26
CA PHE A 597 6.77 9.06 0.40
C PHE A 597 8.13 9.68 0.08
N MET A 598 9.20 8.87 0.12
CA MET A 598 10.56 9.30 -0.22
C MET A 598 10.65 9.82 -1.66
N ILE A 599 10.13 9.06 -2.63
CA ILE A 599 10.06 9.47 -4.05
C ILE A 599 9.33 10.81 -4.19
N ALA A 600 8.24 11.00 -3.45
CA ALA A 600 7.42 12.20 -3.55
C ALA A 600 8.09 13.44 -2.92
N GLU A 601 8.75 13.29 -1.77
CA GLU A 601 9.55 14.37 -1.16
C GLU A 601 10.70 14.80 -2.08
N LYS A 602 11.43 13.83 -2.64
CA LYS A 602 12.48 14.12 -3.61
C LYS A 602 11.91 14.77 -4.86
N GLY A 603 10.87 14.19 -5.45
CA GLY A 603 10.24 14.69 -6.67
C GLY A 603 9.70 16.12 -6.53
N ALA A 604 9.14 16.47 -5.37
CA ALA A 604 8.72 17.84 -5.10
C ALA A 604 9.91 18.81 -5.00
N GLU A 605 11.01 18.38 -4.40
CA GLU A 605 12.27 19.16 -4.38
C GLU A 605 12.80 19.37 -5.80
N LEU A 606 12.75 18.33 -6.64
CA LEU A 606 13.19 18.43 -8.04
C LEU A 606 12.39 19.48 -8.82
N ILE A 607 11.07 19.53 -8.63
CA ILE A 607 10.22 20.56 -9.25
C ILE A 607 10.59 21.95 -8.73
N LYS A 608 10.90 22.09 -7.44
CA LYS A 608 11.31 23.38 -6.85
C LYS A 608 12.61 23.88 -7.44
N GLU A 609 13.63 23.03 -7.49
CA GLU A 609 14.91 23.32 -8.16
C GLU A 609 14.68 23.81 -9.60
N ASP A 610 13.86 23.09 -10.36
CA ASP A 610 13.67 23.36 -11.79
C ASP A 610 12.86 24.66 -12.04
N TRP A 611 11.98 25.10 -11.14
CA TRP A 611 11.12 26.28 -11.34
C TRP A 611 11.39 27.49 -10.46
N GLN A 612 12.18 27.35 -9.40
CA GLN A 612 12.67 28.49 -8.63
C GLN A 612 13.92 29.08 -9.28
N ASN A 613 14.84 28.26 -9.80
CA ASN A 613 16.03 28.74 -10.50
C ASN A 613 15.68 29.54 -11.78
N VAL A 614 14.60 29.18 -12.47
CA VAL A 614 14.07 29.94 -13.63
C VAL A 614 13.63 31.35 -13.25
N ARG A 615 13.31 31.63 -11.98
CA ARG A 615 12.96 32.97 -11.49
C ARG A 615 14.19 33.82 -11.17
N ASP A 616 15.32 33.20 -10.84
CA ASP A 616 16.56 33.92 -10.52
C ASP A 616 17.38 34.28 -11.78
N GLU A 617 17.09 33.62 -12.92
CA GLU A 617 17.69 33.91 -14.23
C GLU A 617 16.88 34.90 -15.10
N LEU A 618 15.66 35.27 -14.68
CA LEU A 618 14.77 36.26 -15.31
C LEU A 618 14.73 37.56 -14.51
#